data_AF-A0A7J6UDP0-F1
#
_entry.id   AF-A0A7J6UDP0-F1
#
_cell.length_a   1.000
_cell.length_b   1.000
_cell.length_c   1.000
_cell.angle_alpha   90.00
_cell.angle_beta   90.00
_cell.angle_gamma   90.00
#
_symmetry.space_group_name_H-M   'P 1'
#
loop_
_entity.id
_entity.type
_entity.pdbx_description
1 polymer ?
#
loop_
_entity_poly.entity_id
_entity_poly.type
_entity_poly.pdbx_seq_one_letter_code
_entity_poly.pdbx_strand_id
1 'polypeptide(L)'
;DYGLWMMLPCVFCFLPTPGASLVKGTRRVMGTVCAGALAIACVSIHPYNKAAFFVELFVVSFIGKLLKCSPRVDYAGLVFAFTWVIVGLAAGTDTHLEESDMVLRSVYRAILTTCGVILATLISTLMVPEFAYGRLRRATARAIEKQGEMVADSVKLVQDAEPAGRIRKSLDERVISAGDELLEIR
;
A
#
# COMPACT_ATOMS: atom_id res chain seq x y z
N ASP A 1 -30.26 11.26 8.07
CA ASP A 1 -29.31 10.18 8.42
C ASP A 1 -27.86 10.58 8.22
N TYR A 2 -27.11 10.72 9.31
CA TYR A 2 -25.72 11.19 9.30
C TYR A 2 -24.69 10.04 9.24
N GLY A 3 -25.08 8.82 9.60
CA GLY A 3 -24.17 7.65 9.65
C GLY A 3 -23.66 7.20 8.29
N LEU A 4 -24.48 7.30 7.23
CA LEU A 4 -24.11 6.87 5.88
C LEU A 4 -22.89 7.65 5.34
N TRP A 5 -22.81 8.95 5.64
CA TRP A 5 -21.73 9.84 5.20
C TRP A 5 -20.40 9.57 5.89
N MET A 6 -20.43 9.03 7.11
CA MET A 6 -19.23 8.59 7.81
C MET A 6 -18.76 7.22 7.32
N MET A 7 -19.68 6.34 6.91
CA MET A 7 -19.36 4.99 6.43
C MET A 7 -18.76 4.96 5.02
N LEU A 8 -19.20 5.86 4.11
CA LEU A 8 -18.71 5.92 2.73
C LEU A 8 -17.17 6.05 2.62
N PRO A 9 -16.50 6.99 3.32
CA PRO A 9 -15.05 7.08 3.32
C PRO A 9 -14.38 5.86 3.94
N CYS A 10 -14.98 5.23 4.96
CA CYS A 10 -14.43 4.02 5.59
C CYS A 10 -14.34 2.89 4.57
N VAL A 11 -15.44 2.58 3.88
CA VAL A 11 -15.48 1.54 2.83
C VAL A 11 -14.49 1.87 1.71
N PHE A 12 -14.45 3.13 1.27
CA PHE A 12 -13.55 3.55 0.20
C PHE A 12 -12.06 3.46 0.59
N CYS A 13 -11.74 3.77 1.85
CA CYS A 13 -10.38 3.69 2.38
C CYS A 13 -9.92 2.24 2.67
N PHE A 14 -10.85 1.29 2.79
CA PHE A 14 -10.58 -0.15 2.94
C PHE A 14 -10.33 -0.88 1.62
N LEU A 15 -10.56 -0.26 0.44
CA LEU A 15 -10.15 -0.88 -0.82
C LEU A 15 -8.63 -1.16 -0.78
N PRO A 16 -8.20 -2.40 -1.06
CA PRO A 16 -6.81 -2.82 -0.91
C PRO A 16 -5.97 -2.05 -1.91
N THR A 17 -5.37 -0.96 -1.44
CA THR A 17 -4.50 -0.16 -2.27
C THR A 17 -3.08 -0.41 -1.78
N PRO A 18 -2.20 -1.00 -2.60
CA PRO A 18 -0.90 -1.46 -2.14
C PRO A 18 0.01 -0.33 -1.60
N GLY A 19 0.52 -0.52 -0.37
CA GLY A 19 1.83 -0.04 0.07
C GLY A 19 1.91 1.29 0.85
N ALA A 20 2.55 1.19 2.03
CA ALA A 20 3.17 2.25 2.85
C ALA A 20 2.21 3.25 3.56
N SER A 21 1.75 2.84 4.76
CA SER A 21 0.56 3.36 5.45
C SER A 21 0.64 4.79 6.01
N LEU A 22 1.79 5.26 6.54
CA LEU A 22 1.80 6.49 7.37
C LEU A 22 1.99 7.80 6.57
N VAL A 23 2.97 7.85 5.66
CA VAL A 23 3.22 9.04 4.81
C VAL A 23 2.10 9.24 3.77
N LYS A 24 1.37 8.16 3.42
CA LYS A 24 0.19 8.25 2.55
C LYS A 24 -1.09 8.57 3.33
N GLY A 25 -1.21 8.15 4.59
CA GLY A 25 -2.34 8.52 5.46
C GLY A 25 -2.47 10.03 5.64
N THR A 26 -1.36 10.74 5.87
CA THR A 26 -1.37 12.22 5.96
C THR A 26 -1.81 12.88 4.66
N ARG A 27 -1.46 12.29 3.50
CA ARG A 27 -1.92 12.76 2.18
C ARG A 27 -3.42 12.56 1.97
N ARG A 28 -4.02 11.52 2.57
CA ARG A 28 -5.49 11.33 2.55
C ARG A 28 -6.18 12.44 3.33
N VAL A 29 -5.70 12.72 4.55
CA VAL A 29 -6.25 13.78 5.40
C VAL A 29 -6.11 15.16 4.76
N MET A 30 -4.97 15.45 4.13
CA MET A 30 -4.77 16.71 3.42
C MET A 30 -5.72 16.84 2.23
N GLY A 31 -5.88 15.77 1.42
CA GLY A 31 -6.83 15.75 0.31
C GLY A 31 -8.28 15.95 0.75
N THR A 32 -8.71 15.31 1.85
CA THR A 32 -10.07 15.48 2.39
C THR A 32 -10.31 16.90 2.89
N VAL A 33 -9.37 17.47 3.63
CA VAL A 33 -9.53 18.82 4.22
C VAL A 33 -9.56 19.87 3.12
N CYS A 34 -8.65 19.79 2.14
CA CYS A 34 -8.64 20.71 1.00
C CYS A 34 -9.92 20.59 0.16
N ALA A 35 -10.39 19.37 -0.12
CA ALA A 35 -11.62 19.15 -0.87
C ALA A 35 -12.87 19.66 -0.13
N GLY A 36 -12.94 19.40 1.18
CA GLY A 36 -14.04 19.85 2.03
C GLY A 36 -14.11 21.37 2.11
N ALA A 37 -12.98 22.04 2.31
CA ALA A 37 -12.90 23.50 2.33
C ALA A 37 -13.33 24.11 0.98
N LEU A 38 -12.84 23.55 -0.13
CA LEU A 38 -13.25 23.98 -1.46
C LEU A 38 -14.77 23.80 -1.65
N ALA A 39 -15.33 22.67 -1.23
CA ALA A 39 -16.75 22.35 -1.41
C ALA A 39 -17.64 23.33 -0.65
N ILE A 40 -17.26 23.67 0.58
CA ILE A 40 -17.97 24.66 1.38
C ILE A 40 -17.91 26.04 0.69
N ALA A 41 -16.74 26.45 0.18
CA ALA A 41 -16.59 27.72 -0.52
C ALA A 41 -17.48 27.81 -1.76
N CYS A 42 -17.53 26.76 -2.58
CA CYS A 42 -18.37 26.74 -3.78
C CYS A 42 -19.87 26.76 -3.47
N VAL A 43 -20.31 26.06 -2.42
CA VAL A 43 -21.71 26.11 -1.95
C VAL A 43 -22.09 27.52 -1.47
N SER A 44 -21.16 28.24 -0.84
CA SER A 44 -21.40 29.63 -0.40
C SER A 44 -21.41 30.66 -1.54
N ILE A 45 -20.68 30.43 -2.64
CA ILE A 45 -20.60 31.40 -3.74
C ILE A 45 -21.80 31.28 -4.69
N HIS A 46 -22.30 30.07 -4.93
CA HIS A 46 -23.37 29.81 -5.91
C HIS A 46 -24.53 28.96 -5.35
N PRO A 47 -25.24 29.41 -4.29
CA PRO A 47 -26.16 28.57 -3.51
C PRO A 47 -27.37 28.02 -4.27
N TYR A 48 -27.73 28.57 -5.44
CA TYR A 48 -28.91 28.14 -6.21
C TYR A 48 -28.64 27.87 -7.70
N ASN A 49 -27.40 28.03 -8.17
CA ASN A 49 -27.07 27.86 -9.58
C ASN A 49 -26.59 26.44 -9.88
N LYS A 50 -27.53 25.54 -10.18
CA LYS A 50 -27.25 24.13 -10.52
C LYS A 50 -26.24 24.01 -11.66
N ALA A 51 -26.37 24.83 -12.70
CA ALA A 51 -25.52 24.73 -13.89
C ALA A 51 -24.07 25.08 -13.57
N ALA A 52 -23.84 26.18 -12.83
CA ALA A 52 -22.50 26.55 -12.36
C ALA A 52 -21.90 25.46 -11.48
N PHE A 53 -22.69 24.93 -10.53
CA PHE A 53 -22.25 23.89 -9.62
C PHE A 53 -21.87 22.58 -10.33
N PHE A 54 -22.64 22.16 -11.34
CA PHE A 54 -22.31 20.97 -12.15
C PHE A 54 -21.00 21.14 -12.93
N VAL A 55 -20.76 22.33 -13.48
CA VAL A 55 -19.52 22.64 -14.20
C VAL A 55 -18.33 22.64 -13.23
N GLU A 56 -18.47 23.28 -12.08
CA GLU A 56 -17.46 23.25 -11.01
C GLU A 56 -17.19 21.82 -10.54
N LEU A 57 -18.24 21.02 -10.38
CA LEU A 57 -18.13 19.62 -9.96
C LEU A 57 -17.32 18.80 -10.96
N PHE A 58 -17.54 19.00 -12.26
CA PHE A 58 -16.78 18.38 -13.33
C PHE A 58 -15.31 18.84 -13.35
N VAL A 59 -15.07 20.15 -13.30
CA VAL A 59 -13.72 20.73 -13.38
C VAL A 59 -12.86 20.30 -12.20
N VAL A 60 -13.37 20.40 -10.97
CA VAL A 60 -12.61 20.04 -9.76
C VAL A 60 -12.37 18.53 -9.70
N SER A 61 -13.35 17.71 -10.11
CA SER A 61 -13.17 16.26 -10.20
C SER A 61 -12.14 15.86 -11.26
N PHE A 62 -12.12 16.57 -12.39
CA PHE A 62 -11.12 16.38 -13.45
C PHE A 62 -9.72 16.75 -12.95
N ILE A 63 -9.57 17.87 -12.24
CA ILE A 63 -8.31 18.27 -11.60
C ILE A 63 -7.87 17.23 -10.57
N GLY A 64 -8.77 16.77 -9.70
CA GLY A 64 -8.46 15.70 -8.74
C GLY A 64 -8.00 14.42 -9.43
N LYS A 65 -8.58 14.08 -10.58
CA LYS A 65 -8.14 12.97 -11.41
C LYS A 65 -6.79 13.22 -12.11
N LEU A 66 -6.48 14.45 -12.52
CA LEU A 66 -5.16 14.80 -13.04
C LEU A 66 -4.07 14.72 -11.96
N LEU A 67 -4.40 15.15 -10.73
CA LEU A 67 -3.50 14.98 -9.57
C LEU A 67 -3.21 13.51 -9.29
N LYS A 68 -4.14 12.61 -9.65
CA LYS A 68 -3.91 11.16 -9.62
C LYS A 68 -2.71 10.73 -10.49
N CYS A 69 -2.54 11.34 -11.67
CA CYS A 69 -1.48 10.97 -12.61
C CYS A 69 -0.06 11.29 -12.11
N SER A 70 0.08 12.11 -11.05
CA SER A 70 1.38 12.41 -10.46
C SER A 70 1.74 11.42 -9.36
N PRO A 71 2.86 10.68 -9.46
CA PRO A 71 3.24 9.63 -8.49
C PRO A 71 3.50 10.16 -7.07
N ARG A 72 3.67 11.48 -6.91
CA ARG A 72 3.83 12.11 -5.59
C ARG A 72 2.50 12.41 -4.89
N VAL A 73 1.42 12.61 -5.62
CA VAL A 73 0.10 13.02 -5.06
C VAL A 73 -1.06 12.13 -5.53
N ASP A 74 -0.76 11.01 -6.21
CA ASP A 74 -1.72 10.04 -6.75
C ASP A 74 -2.90 9.78 -5.79
N TYR A 75 -2.53 9.45 -4.56
CA TYR A 75 -3.46 9.11 -3.50
C TYR A 75 -4.28 10.31 -2.98
N ALA A 76 -3.67 11.48 -2.87
CA ALA A 76 -4.35 12.70 -2.42
C ALA A 76 -5.37 13.17 -3.45
N GLY A 77 -5.04 13.11 -4.75
CA GLY A 77 -5.93 13.52 -5.84
C GLY A 77 -7.19 12.67 -5.93
N LEU A 78 -7.06 11.36 -5.74
CA LEU A 78 -8.19 10.43 -5.76
C LEU A 78 -9.14 10.67 -4.58
N VAL A 79 -8.61 10.81 -3.36
CA VAL A 79 -9.41 11.10 -2.16
C VAL A 79 -10.02 12.50 -2.23
N PHE A 80 -9.28 13.48 -2.76
CA PHE A 80 -9.76 14.84 -2.98
C PHE A 80 -10.99 14.86 -3.90
N ALA A 81 -10.91 14.22 -5.07
CA ALA A 81 -12.04 14.16 -6.01
C ALA A 81 -13.26 13.48 -5.37
N PHE A 82 -13.05 12.40 -4.62
CA PHE A 82 -14.12 11.67 -3.95
C PHE A 82 -14.81 12.51 -2.86
N THR A 83 -14.03 13.15 -1.98
CA THR A 83 -14.56 14.02 -0.92
C THR A 83 -15.28 15.23 -1.49
N TRP A 84 -14.73 15.83 -2.54
CA TRP A 84 -15.36 16.94 -3.25
C TRP A 84 -16.74 16.54 -3.78
N VAL A 85 -16.85 15.39 -4.45
CA VAL A 85 -18.14 14.89 -4.96
C VAL A 85 -19.10 14.60 -3.80
N ILE A 86 -18.66 13.98 -2.71
CA ILE A 86 -19.56 13.65 -1.59
C ILE A 86 -20.10 14.92 -0.90
N VAL A 87 -19.23 15.87 -0.59
CA VAL A 87 -19.61 17.09 0.13
C VAL A 87 -20.40 18.01 -0.79
N GLY A 88 -19.94 18.15 -2.04
CA GLY A 88 -20.52 19.07 -3.01
C GLY A 88 -21.82 18.58 -3.63
N LEU A 89 -21.87 17.34 -4.16
CA LEU A 89 -23.03 16.83 -4.92
C LEU A 89 -24.32 16.93 -4.11
N ALA A 90 -24.25 16.50 -2.85
CA ALA A 90 -25.43 16.45 -1.99
C ALA A 90 -25.85 17.84 -1.47
N ALA A 91 -25.01 18.88 -1.62
CA ALA A 91 -25.38 20.26 -1.37
C ALA A 91 -26.03 20.88 -2.62
N GLY A 92 -25.49 20.62 -3.82
CA GLY A 92 -26.04 21.12 -5.07
C GLY A 92 -27.37 20.49 -5.52
N THR A 93 -27.74 19.32 -4.99
CA THR A 93 -29.00 18.63 -5.34
C THR A 93 -30.19 19.03 -4.48
N ASP A 94 -29.98 19.53 -3.25
CA ASP A 94 -31.04 19.91 -2.34
C ASP A 94 -31.46 21.37 -2.56
N THR A 95 -32.42 21.61 -3.47
CA THR A 95 -32.89 22.97 -3.80
C THR A 95 -33.98 23.54 -2.91
N HIS A 96 -34.45 22.77 -1.94
CA HIS A 96 -35.56 23.18 -1.07
C HIS A 96 -35.10 23.79 0.26
N LEU A 97 -33.79 24.00 0.44
CA LEU A 97 -33.21 24.45 1.69
C LEU A 97 -32.73 25.91 1.59
N GLU A 98 -32.79 26.60 2.72
CA GLU A 98 -32.20 27.92 2.88
C GLU A 98 -30.67 27.83 2.77
N GLU A 99 -30.02 28.87 2.25
CA GLU A 99 -28.57 28.92 2.02
C GLU A 99 -27.76 28.56 3.28
N SER A 100 -28.19 29.09 4.42
CA SER A 100 -27.61 28.83 5.74
C SER A 100 -27.62 27.34 6.11
N ASP A 101 -28.72 26.64 5.82
CA ASP A 101 -28.89 25.21 6.06
C ASP A 101 -28.09 24.35 5.08
N MET A 102 -27.94 24.79 3.83
CA MET A 102 -27.12 24.10 2.82
C MET A 102 -25.63 24.12 3.22
N VAL A 103 -25.13 25.27 3.66
CA VAL A 103 -23.75 25.41 4.13
C VAL A 103 -23.54 24.60 5.41
N LEU A 104 -24.44 24.70 6.39
CA LEU A 104 -24.34 23.97 7.65
C LEU A 104 -24.30 22.45 7.41
N ARG A 105 -25.17 21.90 6.55
CA ARG A 105 -25.18 20.48 6.19
C ARG A 105 -23.89 20.07 5.47
N SER A 106 -23.36 20.92 4.61
CA SER A 106 -22.08 20.68 3.90
C SER A 106 -20.91 20.60 4.88
N VAL A 107 -20.86 21.50 5.87
CA VAL A 107 -19.87 21.48 6.96
C VAL A 107 -19.97 20.21 7.78
N TYR A 108 -21.17 19.81 8.22
CA TYR A 108 -21.35 18.56 8.96
C TYR A 108 -20.88 17.34 8.15
N ARG A 109 -21.17 17.30 6.84
CA ARG A 109 -20.69 16.23 5.95
C ARG A 109 -19.17 16.25 5.78
N ALA A 110 -18.56 17.42 5.65
CA ALA A 110 -17.10 17.56 5.56
C ALA A 110 -16.40 17.06 6.84
N ILE A 111 -16.97 17.36 8.02
CA ILE A 111 -16.45 16.89 9.31
C ILE A 111 -16.61 15.36 9.43
N LEU A 112 -17.78 14.82 9.13
CA LEU A 112 -18.05 13.38 9.20
C LEU A 112 -17.17 12.57 8.24
N THR A 113 -16.97 13.08 7.02
CA THR A 113 -16.10 12.44 6.03
C THR A 113 -14.64 12.48 6.46
N THR A 114 -14.17 13.61 7.00
CA THR A 114 -12.80 13.75 7.53
C THR A 114 -12.59 12.81 8.72
N CYS A 115 -13.55 12.72 9.65
CA CYS A 115 -13.50 11.80 10.78
C CYS A 115 -13.43 10.33 10.32
N GLY A 116 -14.26 9.94 9.35
CA GLY A 116 -14.23 8.60 8.74
C GLY A 116 -12.87 8.27 8.11
N VAL A 117 -12.27 9.21 7.39
CA VAL A 117 -10.92 9.02 6.81
C VAL A 117 -9.84 8.91 7.88
N ILE A 118 -9.91 9.71 8.94
CA ILE A 118 -8.98 9.63 10.07
C ILE A 118 -9.10 8.25 10.75
N LEU A 119 -10.32 7.83 11.10
CA LEU A 119 -10.58 6.54 11.72
C LEU A 119 -10.12 5.38 10.83
N ALA A 120 -10.45 5.39 9.54
CA ALA A 120 -10.00 4.37 8.60
C ALA A 120 -8.47 4.33 8.48
N THR A 121 -7.81 5.49 8.49
CA THR A 121 -6.35 5.59 8.44
C THR A 121 -5.72 5.06 9.73
N LEU A 122 -6.30 5.38 10.89
CA LEU A 122 -5.85 4.87 12.19
C LEU A 122 -6.01 3.34 12.26
N ILE A 123 -7.19 2.81 11.92
CA ILE A 123 -7.46 1.37 11.92
C ILE A 123 -6.52 0.65 10.95
N SER A 124 -6.33 1.18 9.74
CA SER A 124 -5.40 0.61 8.76
C SER A 124 -3.95 0.63 9.25
N THR A 125 -3.53 1.68 9.96
CA THR A 125 -2.20 1.77 10.55
C THR A 125 -2.01 0.77 11.71
N LEU A 126 -3.07 0.54 12.50
CA LEU A 126 -3.05 -0.38 13.64
C LEU A 126 -3.13 -1.86 13.22
N MET A 127 -3.95 -2.20 12.21
CA MET A 127 -4.12 -3.58 11.75
C MET A 127 -2.93 -4.11 10.94
N VAL A 128 -2.30 -3.27 10.12
CA VAL A 128 -1.14 -3.65 9.30
C VAL A 128 -0.03 -2.64 9.50
N PRO A 129 0.82 -2.80 10.54
CA PRO A 129 2.01 -1.98 10.68
C PRO A 129 3.01 -2.31 9.57
N GLU A 130 2.85 -1.68 8.41
CA GLU A 130 3.73 -1.75 7.23
C GLU A 130 5.20 -1.41 7.56
N PHE A 131 5.45 -0.75 8.70
CA PHE A 131 6.79 -0.55 9.25
C PHE A 131 7.54 -1.87 9.50
N ALA A 132 6.82 -2.95 9.81
CA ALA A 132 7.41 -4.27 9.97
C ALA A 132 7.62 -4.97 8.61
N TYR A 133 6.79 -4.71 7.62
CA TYR A 133 6.82 -5.41 6.33
C TYR A 133 8.11 -5.11 5.54
N GLY A 134 8.55 -3.85 5.52
CA GLY A 134 9.81 -3.47 4.85
C GLY A 134 11.07 -4.02 5.54
N ARG A 135 11.02 -4.25 6.85
CA ARG A 135 12.12 -4.90 7.61
C ARG A 135 12.09 -6.41 7.41
N LEU A 136 10.89 -7.01 7.44
CA LEU A 136 10.67 -8.42 7.22
C LEU A 136 11.06 -8.82 5.80
N ARG A 137 10.62 -8.10 4.76
CA ARG A 137 10.99 -8.37 3.36
C ARG A 137 12.50 -8.36 3.15
N ARG A 138 13.21 -7.40 3.74
CA ARG A 138 14.69 -7.33 3.70
C ARG A 138 15.35 -8.46 4.51
N ALA A 139 14.77 -8.86 5.63
CA ALA A 139 15.24 -10.00 6.41
C ALA A 139 15.05 -11.32 5.65
N THR A 140 13.88 -11.53 5.04
CA THR A 140 13.56 -12.70 4.21
C THR A 140 14.46 -12.76 2.98
N ALA A 141 14.68 -11.64 2.29
CA ALA A 141 15.61 -11.60 1.15
C ALA A 141 17.03 -12.03 1.54
N ARG A 142 17.56 -11.52 2.67
CA ARG A 142 18.88 -11.92 3.19
C ARG A 142 18.92 -13.39 3.64
N ALA A 143 17.83 -13.91 4.21
CA ALA A 143 17.75 -15.31 4.60
C ALA A 143 17.80 -16.23 3.37
N ILE A 144 17.10 -15.87 2.28
CA ILE A 144 17.12 -16.61 1.01
C ILE A 144 18.52 -16.54 0.37
N GLU A 145 19.13 -15.36 0.34
CA GLU A 145 20.50 -15.17 -0.19
C GLU A 145 21.51 -16.05 0.55
N LYS A 146 21.46 -16.05 1.89
CA LYS A 146 22.34 -16.88 2.73
C LYS A 146 22.09 -18.38 2.57
N GLN A 147 20.84 -18.79 2.32
CA GLN A 147 20.55 -20.19 1.98
C GLN A 147 21.12 -20.57 0.60
N GLY A 148 21.07 -19.67 -0.38
CA GLY A 148 21.69 -19.87 -1.69
C GLY A 148 23.22 -20.05 -1.59
N GLU A 149 23.88 -19.21 -0.78
CA GLU A 149 25.32 -19.33 -0.52
C GLU A 149 25.69 -20.67 0.13
N MET A 150 24.96 -21.10 1.17
CA MET A 150 25.21 -22.39 1.82
C MET A 150 25.06 -23.58 0.87
N VAL A 151 24.06 -23.54 -0.02
CA VAL A 151 23.87 -24.59 -1.03
C VAL A 151 25.02 -24.58 -2.04
N ALA A 152 25.43 -23.40 -2.51
CA ALA A 152 26.55 -23.26 -3.43
C ALA A 152 27.87 -23.78 -2.83
N ASP A 153 28.15 -23.48 -1.57
CA ASP A 153 29.34 -23.95 -0.87
C ASP A 153 29.29 -25.46 -0.62
N SER A 154 28.12 -26.01 -0.29
CA SER A 154 27.94 -27.46 -0.14
C SER A 154 28.18 -28.21 -1.46
N VAL A 155 27.73 -27.65 -2.59
CA VAL A 155 27.97 -28.24 -3.93
C VAL A 155 29.46 -28.20 -4.29
N LYS A 156 30.15 -27.10 -4.01
CA LYS A 156 31.62 -27.01 -4.20
C LYS A 156 32.35 -28.03 -3.35
N LEU A 157 32.00 -28.18 -2.08
CA LEU A 157 32.58 -29.18 -1.20
C LEU A 157 32.38 -30.61 -1.74
N VAL A 158 31.24 -30.92 -2.36
CA VAL A 158 31.00 -32.22 -2.98
C VAL A 158 31.77 -32.40 -4.30
N GLN A 159 31.99 -31.35 -5.07
CA GLN A 159 32.83 -31.38 -6.28
C GLN A 159 34.32 -31.51 -5.96
N ASP A 160 34.78 -30.80 -4.93
CA ASP A 160 36.19 -30.75 -4.50
C ASP A 160 36.57 -31.93 -3.62
N ALA A 161 35.59 -32.55 -2.95
CA ALA A 161 35.76 -33.87 -2.37
C ALA A 161 36.03 -34.85 -3.53
N GLU A 162 37.30 -35.20 -3.74
CA GLU A 162 37.70 -36.24 -4.68
C GLU A 162 36.74 -37.43 -4.58
N PRO A 163 36.32 -38.01 -5.73
CA PRO A 163 35.37 -39.10 -5.71
C PRO A 163 35.94 -40.20 -4.82
N ALA A 164 35.22 -40.57 -3.76
CA ALA A 164 35.59 -41.60 -2.80
C ALA A 164 36.01 -42.94 -3.47
N GLY A 165 35.68 -43.13 -4.76
CA GLY A 165 36.17 -44.22 -5.60
C GLY A 165 37.68 -44.20 -5.93
N ARG A 166 38.37 -43.05 -5.95
CA ARG A 166 39.81 -42.97 -6.23
C ARG A 166 40.65 -43.39 -5.02
N ILE A 167 40.23 -42.97 -3.82
CA ILE A 167 40.86 -43.41 -2.56
C ILE A 167 40.67 -44.92 -2.38
N ARG A 168 39.46 -45.45 -2.62
CA ARG A 168 39.17 -46.89 -2.53
C ARG A 168 40.01 -47.73 -3.50
N LYS A 169 40.16 -47.30 -4.76
CA LYS A 169 41.06 -47.97 -5.72
C LYS A 169 42.52 -47.96 -5.27
N SER A 170 43.00 -46.84 -4.73
CA SER A 170 44.38 -46.75 -4.25
C SER A 170 44.64 -47.61 -3.00
N LEU A 171 43.63 -47.82 -2.16
CA LEU A 171 43.72 -48.70 -1.00
C LEU A 171 43.71 -50.17 -1.42
N ASP A 172 42.82 -50.56 -2.34
CA ASP A 172 42.75 -51.93 -2.86
C ASP A 172 44.05 -52.31 -3.59
N GLU A 173 44.63 -51.43 -4.41
CA GLU A 173 45.94 -51.67 -5.05
C GLU A 173 47.09 -51.85 -4.05
N ARG A 174 47.11 -51.07 -2.96
CA ARG A 174 48.13 -51.20 -1.92
C ARG A 174 47.97 -52.47 -1.10
N VAL A 175 46.75 -52.90 -0.83
CA VAL A 175 46.48 -54.16 -0.10
C VAL A 175 46.84 -55.36 -0.95
N ILE A 176 46.57 -55.33 -2.26
CA ILE A 176 46.96 -56.40 -3.19
C ILE A 176 48.49 -56.47 -3.30
N SER A 177 49.18 -55.34 -3.45
CA SER A 177 50.65 -55.30 -3.50
C SER A 177 51.31 -55.82 -2.22
N ALA A 178 50.77 -55.49 -1.04
CA ALA A 178 51.29 -56.01 0.23
C ALA A 178 51.00 -57.51 0.42
N GLY A 179 49.92 -58.03 -0.18
CA GLY A 179 49.60 -59.46 -0.20
C GLY A 179 50.57 -60.26 -1.06
N ASP A 180 50.96 -59.74 -2.22
CA ASP A 180 51.92 -60.40 -3.12
C ASP A 180 53.34 -60.43 -2.53
N GLU A 181 53.80 -59.37 -1.85
CA GLU A 181 55.11 -59.35 -1.17
C GLU A 181 55.19 -60.39 -0.03
N LEU A 182 54.07 -60.69 0.65
CA LEU A 182 54.04 -61.71 1.71
C LEU A 182 54.04 -63.15 1.18
N LEU A 183 53.66 -63.36 -0.08
CA LEU A 183 53.66 -64.67 -0.73
C LEU A 183 55.03 -65.03 -1.32
N GLU A 184 55.87 -64.05 -1.66
CA GLU A 184 57.24 -64.28 -2.15
C GLU A 184 58.24 -64.64 -1.04
N ILE A 185 57.91 -64.38 0.24
CA ILE A 185 58.79 -64.60 1.39
C ILE A 185 58.59 -66.01 2.01
N ARG A 186 57.72 -66.86 1.44
CA ARG A 186 57.42 -68.21 1.93
C ARG A 186 57.91 -69.30 0.99
#